data_AF-A0A1M6Y4Q9-F1
#
_entry.id   AF-A0A1M6Y4Q9-F1
#
_cell.length_a   1.000
_cell.length_b   1.000
_cell.length_c   1.000
_cell.angle_alpha   90.00
_cell.angle_beta   90.00
_cell.angle_gamma   90.00
#
_symmetry.space_group_name_H-M   'P 1'
#
loop_
_entity.id
_entity.type
_entity.pdbx_description
1 polymer ?
#
loop_
_entity_poly.entity_id
_entity_poly.type
_entity_poly.pdbx_seq_one_letter_code
_entity_poly.pdbx_strand_id
1 'polypeptide(L)'
;MKYFLFFIFCISVAITKGQIGINTNQPKAQLQVSAKNLVSGELDTGFGVPLLNNFPEINPTVEQNGMLIYLDTTSVSNATGYYYWDAATTSWEFMLDNVSKDLDTSKTIVLGTKFSPSNIGGTITRANVPFEYITTLDASFELSNGGLKVGKTSTYYLTFSGGVVKDVNAAVFDYSTEILINGNPSNNLTSTNSAPANGGGNTRSATFYIATVLNFNKNDVITVRTTKTSGTPNSSQVSVDTPYTLTLINMK
;
A
#
# COMPACT_ATOMS: atom_id res chain seq x y z
N MET A 1 -68.37 20.87 20.38
CA MET A 1 -67.03 21.00 21.03
C MET A 1 -66.33 19.66 21.25
N LYS A 2 -66.98 18.61 21.78
CA LYS A 2 -66.32 17.33 22.13
C LYS A 2 -65.61 16.63 20.95
N TYR A 3 -66.26 16.56 19.78
CA TYR A 3 -65.67 15.96 18.57
C TYR A 3 -64.58 16.82 17.91
N PHE A 4 -64.64 18.14 18.09
CA PHE A 4 -63.64 19.07 17.53
C PHE A 4 -62.30 18.97 18.26
N LEU A 5 -62.33 18.88 19.60
CA LEU A 5 -61.13 18.63 20.41
C LEU A 5 -60.50 17.27 20.11
N PHE A 6 -61.31 16.23 19.90
CA PHE A 6 -60.81 14.91 19.50
C PHE A 6 -60.14 14.94 18.13
N PHE A 7 -60.72 15.65 17.17
CA PHE A 7 -60.15 15.81 15.84
C PHE A 7 -58.82 16.58 15.87
N ILE A 8 -58.70 17.63 16.69
CA ILE A 8 -57.45 18.36 16.93
C ILE A 8 -56.39 17.44 17.56
N PHE A 9 -56.78 16.61 18.53
CA PHE A 9 -55.87 15.64 19.14
C PHE A 9 -55.37 14.61 18.12
N CYS A 10 -56.26 14.02 17.31
CA CYS A 10 -55.88 13.07 16.26
C CYS A 10 -54.95 13.68 15.20
N ILE A 11 -55.20 14.93 14.79
CA ILE A 11 -54.31 15.65 13.88
C ILE A 11 -52.95 15.86 14.53
N SER A 12 -52.88 16.27 15.80
CA SER A 12 -51.61 16.54 16.48
C SER A 12 -50.67 15.33 16.54
N VAL A 13 -51.22 14.12 16.66
CA VAL A 13 -50.44 12.87 16.67
C VAL A 13 -49.98 12.47 15.25
N ALA A 14 -50.71 12.88 14.20
CA ALA A 14 -50.36 12.56 12.82
C ALA A 14 -49.20 13.41 12.26
N ILE A 15 -48.88 14.54 12.88
CA ILE A 15 -47.83 15.48 12.43
C ILE A 15 -46.51 15.38 13.21
N THR A 16 -46.43 14.58 14.27
CA THR A 16 -45.17 14.41 15.02
C THR A 16 -44.23 13.48 14.27
N LYS A 17 -43.04 13.97 13.94
CA LYS A 17 -41.94 13.12 13.46
C LYS A 17 -41.20 12.58 14.68
N GLY A 18 -41.15 11.26 14.85
CA GLY A 18 -40.41 10.60 15.93
C GLY A 18 -38.91 10.60 15.69
N GLN A 19 -38.26 11.77 15.81
CA GLN A 19 -36.81 11.89 15.74
C GLN A 19 -36.20 11.67 17.13
N ILE A 20 -35.14 10.89 17.19
CA ILE A 20 -34.40 10.60 18.43
C ILE A 20 -33.16 11.49 18.46
N GLY A 21 -33.11 12.40 19.43
CA GLY A 21 -31.93 13.20 19.72
C GLY A 21 -31.26 12.73 21.01
N ILE A 22 -29.96 12.43 20.96
CA ILE A 22 -29.12 12.26 22.15
C ILE A 22 -28.22 13.49 22.25
N ASN A 23 -28.29 14.19 23.39
CA ASN A 23 -27.62 15.47 23.63
C ASN A 23 -27.98 16.59 22.63
N THR A 24 -29.15 16.52 21.99
CA THR A 24 -29.70 17.60 21.15
C THR A 24 -31.22 17.63 21.25
N ASN A 25 -31.79 18.84 21.39
CA ASN A 25 -33.23 19.05 21.42
C ASN A 25 -33.81 19.34 20.03
N GLN A 26 -32.97 19.44 19.00
CA GLN A 26 -33.35 19.73 17.62
C GLN A 26 -32.62 18.78 16.66
N PRO A 27 -32.97 17.47 16.68
CA PRO A 27 -32.36 16.51 15.77
C PRO A 27 -32.70 16.84 14.30
N LYS A 28 -31.67 16.85 13.45
CA LYS A 28 -31.79 17.08 11.99
C LYS A 28 -31.86 15.78 11.19
N ALA A 29 -31.76 14.64 11.85
CA ALA A 29 -31.89 13.29 11.29
C ALA A 29 -32.92 12.48 12.10
N GLN A 30 -33.27 11.27 11.64
CA GLN A 30 -34.15 10.35 12.40
C GLN A 30 -33.50 9.93 13.73
N LEU A 31 -32.18 9.76 13.74
CA LEU A 31 -31.36 9.61 14.92
C LEU A 31 -30.19 10.59 14.81
N GLN A 32 -29.99 11.44 15.81
CA GLN A 32 -28.81 12.30 15.92
C GLN A 32 -28.20 12.14 17.31
N VAL A 33 -26.91 11.79 17.35
CA VAL A 33 -26.10 11.77 18.57
C VAL A 33 -25.13 12.93 18.50
N SER A 34 -25.37 13.96 19.30
CA SER A 34 -24.46 15.10 19.42
C SER A 34 -23.46 14.87 20.56
N ALA A 35 -22.26 15.41 20.41
CA ALA A 35 -21.32 15.52 21.53
C ALA A 35 -21.95 16.42 22.61
N LYS A 36 -21.77 16.06 23.89
CA LYS A 36 -22.25 16.88 25.00
C LYS A 36 -21.37 18.11 25.22
N ASN A 37 -20.07 18.04 24.91
CA ASN A 37 -19.17 19.19 24.84
C ASN A 37 -18.47 19.27 23.47
N LEU A 38 -18.74 20.35 22.73
CA LEU A 38 -18.20 20.57 21.39
C LEU A 38 -16.77 21.15 21.38
N VAL A 39 -16.29 21.67 22.51
CA VAL A 39 -15.04 22.46 22.58
C VAL A 39 -13.89 21.65 23.16
N SER A 40 -14.15 20.85 24.19
CA SER A 40 -13.21 19.89 24.75
C SER A 40 -13.84 18.50 24.65
N GLY A 41 -13.45 17.73 23.63
CA GLY A 41 -13.99 16.38 23.40
C GLY A 41 -13.93 15.53 24.67
N GLU A 42 -15.00 14.77 24.92
CA GLU A 42 -15.13 13.95 26.13
C GLU A 42 -14.66 12.53 25.85
N LEU A 43 -14.10 11.87 26.87
CA LEU A 43 -13.54 10.52 26.75
C LEU A 43 -14.60 9.44 26.43
N ASP A 44 -15.87 9.74 26.68
CA ASP A 44 -17.04 8.89 26.46
C ASP A 44 -17.95 9.37 25.31
N THR A 45 -17.52 10.39 24.56
CA THR A 45 -18.26 10.84 23.36
C THR A 45 -18.04 9.87 22.20
N GLY A 46 -19.09 9.17 21.78
CA GLY A 46 -19.05 8.31 20.60
C GLY A 46 -20.36 7.54 20.35
N PHE A 47 -20.40 6.80 19.24
CA PHE A 47 -21.46 5.83 18.95
C PHE A 47 -20.82 4.43 18.85
N GLY A 48 -21.14 3.56 19.80
CA GLY A 48 -20.68 2.18 19.77
C GLY A 48 -21.49 1.37 18.76
N VAL A 49 -20.79 0.71 17.84
CA VAL A 49 -21.36 -0.33 16.98
C VAL A 49 -21.06 -1.71 17.58
N PRO A 50 -21.78 -2.79 17.18
CA PRO A 50 -21.41 -4.13 17.57
C PRO A 50 -19.96 -4.45 17.22
N LEU A 51 -19.20 -4.88 18.24
CA LEU A 51 -17.82 -5.33 18.10
C LEU A 51 -17.83 -6.83 17.82
N LEU A 52 -17.20 -7.26 16.73
CA LEU A 52 -17.07 -8.66 16.38
C LEU A 52 -15.59 -9.06 16.36
N ASN A 53 -15.29 -10.22 16.93
CA ASN A 53 -13.98 -10.84 16.74
C ASN A 53 -13.94 -11.63 15.43
N ASN A 54 -15.06 -12.18 14.98
CA ASN A 54 -15.17 -12.95 13.75
C ASN A 54 -16.50 -12.61 13.07
N PHE A 55 -16.53 -12.68 11.74
CA PHE A 55 -17.82 -12.63 11.05
C PHE A 55 -18.68 -13.85 11.40
N PRO A 56 -20.02 -13.71 11.36
CA PRO A 56 -20.93 -14.82 11.57
C PRO A 56 -20.64 -15.98 10.60
N GLU A 57 -20.73 -17.23 11.07
CA GLU A 57 -20.63 -18.41 10.19
C GLU A 57 -21.75 -18.45 9.15
N ILE A 58 -22.91 -17.88 9.49
CA ILE A 58 -24.05 -17.72 8.60
C ILE A 58 -24.16 -16.24 8.24
N ASN A 59 -23.99 -15.94 6.96
CA ASN A 59 -24.10 -14.58 6.46
C ASN A 59 -25.49 -13.97 6.73
N PRO A 60 -25.57 -12.65 7.02
CA PRO A 60 -26.85 -11.95 7.12
C PRO A 60 -27.66 -11.99 5.82
N THR A 61 -28.94 -11.65 5.90
CA THR A 61 -29.86 -11.66 4.74
C THR A 61 -30.03 -10.26 4.16
N VAL A 62 -30.88 -10.12 3.14
CA VAL A 62 -31.26 -8.82 2.55
C VAL A 62 -31.88 -7.86 3.58
N GLU A 63 -32.53 -8.39 4.61
CA GLU A 63 -33.13 -7.60 5.69
C GLU A 63 -32.09 -6.90 6.57
N GLN A 64 -30.82 -7.32 6.52
CA GLN A 64 -29.71 -6.71 7.26
C GLN A 64 -28.80 -5.86 6.36
N ASN A 65 -29.21 -5.58 5.12
CA ASN A 65 -28.39 -4.77 4.21
C ASN A 65 -28.06 -3.39 4.81
N GLY A 66 -26.79 -3.00 4.78
CA GLY A 66 -26.28 -1.78 5.40
C GLY A 66 -26.03 -1.86 6.91
N MET A 67 -26.14 -3.05 7.53
CA MET A 67 -25.80 -3.26 8.94
C MET A 67 -24.31 -2.98 9.18
N LEU A 68 -23.99 -2.14 10.16
CA LEU A 68 -22.63 -1.70 10.50
C LEU A 68 -22.09 -2.47 11.71
N ILE A 69 -20.84 -2.93 11.62
CA ILE A 69 -20.09 -3.57 12.70
C ILE A 69 -18.65 -3.04 12.72
N TYR A 70 -17.95 -3.24 13.85
CA TYR A 70 -16.51 -3.09 13.92
C TYR A 70 -15.86 -4.45 14.12
N LEU A 71 -15.00 -4.88 13.21
CA LEU A 71 -14.23 -6.11 13.34
C LEU A 71 -12.95 -5.79 14.10
N ASP A 72 -12.76 -6.38 15.28
CA ASP A 72 -11.63 -6.09 16.18
C ASP A 72 -10.46 -7.08 16.06
N THR A 73 -10.57 -8.05 15.17
CA THR A 73 -9.43 -8.94 14.87
C THR A 73 -9.07 -8.91 13.39
N THR A 74 -7.76 -8.79 13.15
CA THR A 74 -7.19 -8.93 11.82
C THR A 74 -7.11 -10.41 11.46
N SER A 75 -7.50 -10.75 10.24
CA SER A 75 -7.27 -12.06 9.63
C SER A 75 -6.51 -11.89 8.31
N VAL A 76 -6.09 -13.00 7.70
CA VAL A 76 -5.40 -12.99 6.40
C VAL A 76 -6.23 -12.29 5.31
N SER A 77 -7.57 -12.29 5.44
CA SER A 77 -8.50 -11.73 4.45
C SER A 77 -9.14 -10.40 4.86
N ASN A 78 -9.13 -10.04 6.14
CA ASN A 78 -9.92 -8.91 6.66
C ASN A 78 -9.10 -8.09 7.66
N ALA A 79 -9.05 -6.78 7.44
CA ALA A 79 -8.45 -5.82 8.36
C ALA A 79 -9.39 -5.51 9.53
N THR A 80 -8.84 -5.12 10.69
CA THR A 80 -9.63 -4.50 11.75
C THR A 80 -10.25 -3.19 11.25
N GLY A 81 -11.51 -2.92 11.61
CA GLY A 81 -12.18 -1.65 11.32
C GLY A 81 -13.68 -1.79 11.07
N TYR A 82 -14.27 -0.75 10.48
CA TYR A 82 -15.71 -0.70 10.22
C TYR A 82 -16.08 -1.45 8.95
N TYR A 83 -17.09 -2.30 9.04
CA TYR A 83 -17.67 -3.02 7.92
C TYR A 83 -19.18 -2.82 7.86
N TYR A 84 -19.73 -2.75 6.65
CA TYR A 84 -21.17 -2.88 6.45
C TYR A 84 -21.51 -4.15 5.68
N TRP A 85 -22.69 -4.71 5.95
CA TRP A 85 -23.20 -5.85 5.18
C TRP A 85 -23.76 -5.39 3.83
N ASP A 86 -23.21 -5.89 2.72
CA ASP A 86 -23.79 -5.73 1.38
C ASP A 86 -24.49 -7.03 0.97
N ALA A 87 -25.82 -6.99 0.96
CA ALA A 87 -26.65 -8.13 0.58
C ALA A 87 -26.62 -8.43 -0.93
N ALA A 88 -26.24 -7.47 -1.78
CA ALA A 88 -26.18 -7.69 -3.23
C ALA A 88 -24.97 -8.53 -3.62
N THR A 89 -23.82 -8.29 -2.98
CA THR A 89 -22.57 -9.05 -3.15
C THR A 89 -22.43 -10.19 -2.15
N THR A 90 -23.31 -10.25 -1.14
CA THR A 90 -23.29 -11.23 -0.04
C THR A 90 -21.96 -11.21 0.75
N SER A 91 -21.45 -10.02 1.01
CA SER A 91 -20.15 -9.80 1.66
C SER A 91 -20.20 -8.70 2.72
N TRP A 92 -19.28 -8.80 3.67
CA TRP A 92 -18.94 -7.69 4.56
C TRP A 92 -17.96 -6.77 3.84
N GLU A 93 -18.36 -5.53 3.60
CA GLU A 93 -17.58 -4.53 2.88
C GLU A 93 -16.89 -3.58 3.85
N PHE A 94 -15.58 -3.44 3.68
CA PHE A 94 -14.76 -2.57 4.52
C PHE A 94 -15.01 -1.09 4.20
N MET A 95 -15.30 -0.28 5.21
CA MET A 95 -15.47 1.17 5.05
C MET A 95 -14.10 1.85 5.11
N LEU A 96 -13.61 2.30 3.95
CA LEU A 96 -12.42 3.16 3.86
C LEU A 96 -12.71 4.59 4.33
N ASP A 97 -11.76 5.20 5.05
CA ASP A 97 -11.78 6.59 5.53
C ASP A 97 -11.33 7.57 4.43
N ASN A 98 -11.90 8.78 4.39
CA ASN A 98 -11.57 9.84 3.42
C ASN A 98 -10.11 10.32 3.49
N VAL A 99 -9.39 10.08 4.59
CA VAL A 99 -7.92 10.26 4.66
C VAL A 99 -7.20 9.36 3.63
N SER A 100 -7.82 8.24 3.24
CA SER A 100 -7.30 7.31 2.24
C SER A 100 -7.63 7.69 0.79
N LYS A 101 -8.55 8.63 0.56
CA LYS A 101 -8.96 9.04 -0.79
C LYS A 101 -7.86 9.82 -1.53
N ASP A 102 -7.03 10.55 -0.79
CA ASP A 102 -5.85 11.24 -1.34
C ASP A 102 -4.63 10.31 -1.41
N LEU A 103 -4.73 9.07 -0.90
CA LEU A 103 -3.67 8.08 -0.96
C LEU A 103 -3.90 7.12 -2.13
N ASP A 104 -2.87 6.95 -2.95
CA ASP A 104 -2.90 6.01 -4.06
C ASP A 104 -2.75 4.57 -3.53
N THR A 105 -3.87 3.91 -3.25
CA THR A 105 -3.93 2.52 -2.76
C THR A 105 -3.41 1.51 -3.79
N SER A 106 -3.27 1.91 -5.06
CA SER A 106 -2.73 1.06 -6.11
C SER A 106 -1.19 1.02 -6.12
N LYS A 107 -0.55 1.93 -5.36
CA LYS A 107 0.88 2.16 -5.42
C LYS A 107 1.65 1.48 -4.29
N THR A 108 2.66 0.72 -4.69
CA THR A 108 3.65 0.11 -3.79
C THR A 108 5.04 0.59 -4.20
N ILE A 109 5.81 1.13 -3.25
CA ILE A 109 7.18 1.57 -3.46
C ILE A 109 8.09 0.75 -2.54
N VAL A 110 9.19 0.22 -3.08
CA VAL A 110 10.25 -0.41 -2.28
C VAL A 110 11.61 0.20 -2.60
N LEU A 111 12.50 0.21 -1.59
CA LEU A 111 13.83 0.78 -1.70
C LEU A 111 14.89 -0.17 -1.15
N GLY A 112 16.01 -0.28 -1.86
CA GLY A 112 17.24 -0.93 -1.39
C GLY A 112 18.43 0.03 -1.48
N THR A 113 19.29 0.05 -0.46
CA THR A 113 20.33 1.09 -0.34
C THR A 113 21.75 0.58 -0.44
N LYS A 114 21.94 -0.74 -0.46
CA LYS A 114 23.27 -1.37 -0.46
C LYS A 114 23.27 -2.70 -1.19
N PHE A 115 24.44 -3.16 -1.57
CA PHE A 115 24.62 -4.52 -2.08
C PHE A 115 24.65 -5.55 -0.95
N SER A 116 24.21 -6.77 -1.24
CA SER A 116 24.32 -7.94 -0.36
C SER A 116 24.77 -9.17 -1.17
N PRO A 117 25.71 -9.99 -0.65
CA PRO A 117 26.36 -9.89 0.67
C PRO A 117 27.51 -8.88 0.76
N SER A 118 27.99 -8.33 -0.36
CA SER A 118 29.05 -7.31 -0.38
C SER A 118 28.96 -6.41 -1.61
N ASN A 119 29.80 -5.37 -1.65
CA ASN A 119 30.05 -4.56 -2.84
C ASN A 119 30.56 -5.39 -4.03
N ILE A 120 30.41 -4.85 -5.25
CA ILE A 120 31.02 -5.40 -6.47
C ILE A 120 32.48 -4.92 -6.53
N GLY A 121 33.43 -5.82 -6.82
CA GLY A 121 34.86 -5.52 -6.85
C GLY A 121 35.71 -6.78 -6.75
N GLY A 122 36.97 -6.72 -7.23
CA GLY A 122 37.85 -7.89 -7.27
C GLY A 122 37.21 -9.05 -8.07
N THR A 123 37.03 -10.20 -7.42
CA THR A 123 36.40 -11.40 -8.02
C THR A 123 34.86 -11.31 -8.05
N ILE A 124 34.25 -10.43 -7.26
CA ILE A 124 32.79 -10.27 -7.20
C ILE A 124 32.36 -9.32 -8.31
N THR A 125 31.76 -9.87 -9.37
CA THR A 125 31.29 -9.09 -10.52
C THR A 125 29.79 -8.78 -10.46
N ARG A 126 29.07 -9.35 -9.49
CA ARG A 126 27.62 -9.26 -9.40
C ARG A 126 27.13 -9.30 -7.97
N ALA A 127 26.17 -8.46 -7.63
CA ALA A 127 25.56 -8.42 -6.31
C ALA A 127 24.07 -8.09 -6.39
N ASN A 128 23.30 -8.62 -5.43
CA ASN A 128 21.89 -8.29 -5.27
C ASN A 128 21.75 -7.00 -4.46
N VAL A 129 20.67 -6.26 -4.71
CA VAL A 129 20.26 -5.11 -3.90
C VAL A 129 19.00 -5.49 -3.14
N PRO A 130 19.10 -5.92 -1.87
CA PRO A 130 17.92 -6.25 -1.09
C PRO A 130 17.08 -4.99 -0.84
N PHE A 131 15.76 -5.13 -0.97
CA PHE A 131 14.83 -4.12 -0.51
C PHE A 131 14.75 -4.14 1.02
N GLU A 132 14.91 -2.98 1.64
CA GLU A 132 14.93 -2.77 3.09
C GLU A 132 13.72 -1.95 3.56
N TYR A 133 13.12 -1.18 2.65
CA TYR A 133 11.99 -0.29 2.95
C TYR A 133 10.85 -0.56 1.98
N ILE A 134 9.62 -0.53 2.50
CA ILE A 134 8.38 -0.63 1.73
C ILE A 134 7.40 0.48 2.16
N THR A 135 6.74 1.08 1.19
CA THR A 135 5.64 2.03 1.38
C THR A 135 4.48 1.57 0.51
N THR A 136 3.43 1.06 1.16
CA THR A 136 2.24 0.51 0.52
C THR A 136 1.06 0.67 1.46
N LEU A 137 -0.13 0.92 0.92
CA LEU A 137 -1.38 0.79 1.67
C LEU A 137 -1.99 -0.60 1.53
N ASP A 138 -1.53 -1.36 0.55
CA ASP A 138 -1.96 -2.74 0.36
C ASP A 138 -1.07 -3.67 1.21
N ALA A 139 -1.62 -4.12 2.34
CA ALA A 139 -0.97 -5.01 3.29
C ALA A 139 -0.64 -6.40 2.72
N SER A 140 -1.15 -6.74 1.52
CA SER A 140 -0.79 -8.01 0.87
C SER A 140 0.63 -8.01 0.29
N PHE A 141 1.25 -6.84 0.11
CA PHE A 141 2.65 -6.73 -0.28
C PHE A 141 3.55 -6.80 0.95
N GLU A 142 4.57 -7.66 0.89
CA GLU A 142 5.52 -7.83 1.98
C GLU A 142 6.94 -7.93 1.46
N LEU A 143 7.89 -7.50 2.29
CA LEU A 143 9.31 -7.77 2.05
C LEU A 143 9.66 -9.15 2.61
N SER A 144 10.33 -9.97 1.81
CA SER A 144 10.79 -11.29 2.21
C SER A 144 12.19 -11.55 1.67
N ASN A 145 13.16 -11.78 2.57
CA ASN A 145 14.56 -12.05 2.23
C ASN A 145 15.18 -11.04 1.23
N GLY A 146 14.83 -9.76 1.36
CA GLY A 146 15.31 -8.69 0.47
C GLY A 146 14.61 -8.60 -0.89
N GLY A 147 13.57 -9.40 -1.13
CA GLY A 147 12.67 -9.28 -2.28
C GLY A 147 11.31 -8.68 -1.91
N LEU A 148 10.64 -8.09 -2.88
CA LEU A 148 9.25 -7.67 -2.77
C LEU A 148 8.36 -8.83 -3.22
N LYS A 149 7.52 -9.34 -2.33
CA LYS A 149 6.52 -10.33 -2.65
C LYS A 149 5.23 -9.64 -3.09
N VAL A 150 4.75 -9.97 -4.29
CA VAL A 150 3.57 -9.38 -4.89
C VAL A 150 2.32 -9.87 -4.16
N GLY A 151 1.47 -8.93 -3.73
CA GLY A 151 0.30 -9.25 -2.93
C GLY A 151 -0.93 -9.71 -3.70
N LYS A 152 -1.07 -9.31 -4.98
CA LYS A 152 -2.25 -9.57 -5.82
C LYS A 152 -1.85 -9.95 -7.25
N THR A 153 -2.61 -10.87 -7.85
CA THR A 153 -2.47 -11.16 -9.28
C THR A 153 -3.13 -10.04 -10.09
N SER A 154 -2.34 -9.26 -10.81
CA SER A 154 -2.84 -8.16 -11.64
C SER A 154 -1.84 -7.73 -12.71
N THR A 155 -2.26 -6.77 -13.52
CA THR A 155 -1.40 -6.00 -14.42
C THR A 155 -0.86 -4.79 -13.66
N TYR A 156 0.46 -4.62 -13.68
CA TYR A 156 1.13 -3.52 -12.99
C TYR A 156 1.92 -2.67 -13.99
N TYR A 157 1.88 -1.36 -13.79
CA TYR A 157 2.91 -0.47 -14.31
C TYR A 157 4.09 -0.46 -13.34
N LEU A 158 5.22 -0.97 -13.81
CA LEU A 158 6.47 -1.07 -13.06
C LEU A 158 7.39 0.07 -13.52
N THR A 159 7.94 0.81 -12.56
CA THR A 159 9.08 1.70 -12.80
C THR A 159 10.18 1.43 -11.80
N PHE A 160 11.42 1.47 -12.26
CA PHE A 160 12.60 1.27 -11.44
C PHE A 160 13.65 2.32 -11.76
N SER A 161 14.32 2.82 -10.72
CA SER A 161 15.50 3.67 -10.82
C SER A 161 16.53 3.28 -9.78
N GLY A 162 17.80 3.29 -10.15
CA GLY A 162 18.90 3.06 -9.21
C GLY A 162 20.22 3.50 -9.81
N GLY A 163 21.29 3.48 -9.02
CA GLY A 163 22.59 3.94 -9.49
C GLY A 163 23.73 3.30 -8.73
N VAL A 164 24.86 3.13 -9.42
CA VAL A 164 26.12 2.66 -8.82
C VAL A 164 27.18 3.71 -8.94
N VAL A 165 28.09 3.75 -7.96
CA VAL A 165 29.28 4.58 -7.97
C VAL A 165 30.50 3.68 -7.91
N LYS A 166 31.51 4.00 -8.73
CA LYS A 166 32.83 3.38 -8.67
C LYS A 166 33.85 4.33 -8.05
N ASP A 167 34.83 3.73 -7.39
CA ASP A 167 36.05 4.42 -6.96
C ASP A 167 36.77 5.11 -8.13
N VAL A 168 37.66 6.04 -7.79
CA VAL A 168 38.51 6.74 -8.77
C VAL A 168 39.32 5.71 -9.57
N ASN A 169 39.01 5.58 -10.86
CA ASN A 169 39.65 4.61 -11.75
C ASN A 169 39.62 5.11 -13.21
N ALA A 170 40.76 4.96 -13.89
CA ALA A 170 40.96 5.34 -15.28
C ALA A 170 40.23 4.43 -16.30
N ALA A 171 39.66 3.32 -15.88
CA ALA A 171 38.85 2.43 -16.71
C ALA A 171 37.37 2.86 -16.73
N VAL A 172 36.75 2.61 -17.88
CA VAL A 172 35.28 2.57 -18.04
C VAL A 172 34.78 1.25 -17.46
N PHE A 173 33.73 1.31 -16.64
CA PHE A 173 33.04 0.12 -16.15
C PHE A 173 31.65 0.08 -16.75
N ASP A 174 31.33 -1.02 -17.44
CA ASP A 174 29.98 -1.28 -17.94
C ASP A 174 29.21 -2.10 -16.91
N TYR A 175 27.92 -1.78 -16.78
CA TYR A 175 27.03 -2.43 -15.85
C TYR A 175 25.73 -2.86 -16.53
N SER A 176 25.15 -3.92 -15.99
CA SER A 176 23.79 -4.37 -16.28
C SER A 176 23.03 -4.51 -14.96
N THR A 177 21.88 -3.86 -14.85
CA THR A 177 20.97 -3.98 -13.72
C THR A 177 19.69 -4.66 -14.19
N GLU A 178 19.35 -5.75 -13.53
CA GLU A 178 18.25 -6.64 -13.89
C GLU A 178 17.24 -6.71 -12.74
N ILE A 179 15.95 -6.65 -13.06
CA ILE A 179 14.87 -7.04 -12.15
C ILE A 179 14.56 -8.51 -12.43
N LEU A 180 14.61 -9.33 -11.37
CA LEU A 180 14.34 -10.76 -11.43
C LEU A 180 12.96 -11.05 -10.84
N ILE A 181 12.23 -11.95 -11.50
CA ILE A 181 10.94 -12.46 -11.02
C ILE A 181 11.15 -13.91 -10.63
N ASN A 182 10.92 -14.23 -9.36
CA ASN A 182 11.17 -15.56 -8.79
C ASN A 182 12.60 -16.05 -9.05
N GLY A 183 13.58 -15.12 -9.01
CA GLY A 183 14.99 -15.40 -9.28
C GLY A 183 15.36 -15.55 -10.77
N ASN A 184 14.41 -15.42 -11.70
CA ASN A 184 14.67 -15.52 -13.13
C ASN A 184 14.88 -14.12 -13.75
N PRO A 185 15.99 -13.90 -14.48
CA PRO A 185 16.23 -12.66 -15.21
C PRO A 185 15.36 -12.58 -16.48
N SER A 186 15.11 -11.36 -16.97
CA SER A 186 14.38 -11.09 -18.20
C SER A 186 15.04 -9.95 -18.99
N ASN A 187 15.20 -10.15 -20.30
CA ASN A 187 15.77 -9.12 -21.19
C ASN A 187 14.94 -7.83 -21.20
N ASN A 188 13.62 -7.93 -20.99
CA ASN A 188 12.71 -6.78 -20.96
C ASN A 188 12.75 -6.03 -19.62
N LEU A 189 13.47 -6.55 -18.63
CA LEU A 189 13.63 -5.99 -17.29
C LEU A 189 15.11 -5.74 -16.98
N THR A 190 15.85 -5.30 -17.98
CA THR A 190 17.30 -5.05 -17.90
C THR A 190 17.62 -3.64 -18.38
N SER A 191 18.46 -2.92 -17.62
CA SER A 191 19.01 -1.63 -17.99
C SER A 191 20.53 -1.71 -17.96
N THR A 192 21.18 -1.30 -19.05
CA THR A 192 22.65 -1.23 -19.13
C THR A 192 23.11 0.21 -19.16
N ASN A 193 24.19 0.52 -18.45
CA ASN A 193 24.82 1.84 -18.49
C ASN A 193 26.29 1.71 -18.06
N SER A 194 27.08 2.75 -18.30
CA SER A 194 28.53 2.74 -18.07
C SER A 194 28.94 3.93 -17.21
N ALA A 195 29.83 3.69 -16.24
CA ALA A 195 30.51 4.77 -15.55
C ALA A 195 31.80 5.12 -16.31
N PRO A 196 31.95 6.36 -16.80
CA PRO A 196 33.09 6.74 -17.63
C PRO A 196 34.43 6.66 -16.89
N ALA A 197 35.51 6.61 -17.66
CA ALA A 197 36.86 6.72 -17.15
C ALA A 197 37.06 8.04 -16.39
N ASN A 198 37.84 8.01 -15.31
CA ASN A 198 38.31 9.24 -14.68
C ASN A 198 39.77 9.14 -14.28
N GLY A 199 40.63 9.86 -15.00
CA GLY A 199 42.08 9.91 -14.75
C GLY A 199 42.53 10.95 -13.71
N GLY A 200 41.65 11.48 -12.85
CA GLY A 200 41.96 12.68 -12.07
C GLY A 200 41.10 12.99 -10.83
N GLY A 201 40.78 12.00 -9.99
CA GLY A 201 40.43 12.28 -8.57
C GLY A 201 38.95 12.29 -8.14
N ASN A 202 38.00 12.15 -9.06
CA ASN A 202 36.55 12.07 -8.76
C ASN A 202 36.00 10.65 -8.96
N THR A 203 35.05 10.24 -8.12
CA THR A 203 34.24 9.05 -8.36
C THR A 203 33.30 9.29 -9.55
N ARG A 204 32.85 8.20 -10.18
CA ARG A 204 31.91 8.27 -11.30
C ARG A 204 30.78 7.28 -11.06
N SER A 205 29.58 7.64 -11.49
CA SER A 205 28.40 6.79 -11.36
C SER A 205 27.79 6.43 -12.70
N ALA A 206 26.92 5.43 -12.65
CA ALA A 206 26.03 5.04 -13.71
C ALA A 206 24.64 4.85 -13.11
N THR A 207 23.61 5.34 -13.79
CA THR A 207 22.22 5.23 -13.37
C THR A 207 21.45 4.30 -14.30
N PHE A 208 20.42 3.65 -13.76
CA PHE A 208 19.61 2.65 -14.44
C PHE A 208 18.15 3.06 -14.34
N TYR A 209 17.41 2.83 -15.42
CA TYR A 209 15.98 3.09 -15.47
C TYR A 209 15.28 1.97 -16.24
N ILE A 210 14.20 1.45 -15.69
CA ILE A 210 13.34 0.46 -16.34
C ILE A 210 11.89 0.90 -16.14
N ALA A 211 11.09 0.93 -17.20
CA ALA A 211 9.65 1.17 -17.12
C ALA A 211 8.91 0.25 -18.08
N THR A 212 7.91 -0.47 -17.58
CA THR A 212 7.13 -1.41 -18.40
C THR A 212 5.80 -1.73 -17.75
N VAL A 213 4.86 -2.25 -18.54
CA VAL A 213 3.63 -2.88 -18.05
C VAL A 213 3.79 -4.40 -18.14
N LEU A 214 3.46 -5.12 -17.09
CA LEU A 214 3.49 -6.58 -17.07
C LEU A 214 2.49 -7.17 -16.07
N ASN A 215 2.21 -8.46 -16.22
CA ASN A 215 1.38 -9.19 -15.26
C ASN A 215 2.27 -9.83 -14.19
N PHE A 216 1.87 -9.67 -12.94
CA PHE A 216 2.40 -10.42 -11.82
C PHE A 216 1.33 -11.34 -11.25
N ASN A 217 1.74 -12.50 -10.76
CA ASN A 217 0.91 -13.37 -9.94
C ASN A 217 1.13 -13.05 -8.47
N LYS A 218 0.08 -13.26 -7.66
CA LYS A 218 0.21 -13.27 -6.21
C LYS A 218 1.34 -14.21 -5.80
N ASN A 219 2.18 -13.74 -4.87
CA ASN A 219 3.39 -14.38 -4.36
C ASN A 219 4.61 -14.38 -5.30
N ASP A 220 4.56 -13.77 -6.49
CA ASP A 220 5.79 -13.53 -7.25
C ASP A 220 6.76 -12.70 -6.41
N VAL A 221 8.04 -13.09 -6.39
CA VAL A 221 9.09 -12.40 -5.64
C VAL A 221 9.98 -11.62 -6.61
N ILE A 222 9.96 -10.30 -6.45
CA ILE A 222 10.75 -9.37 -7.24
C ILE A 222 12.03 -9.04 -6.50
N THR A 223 13.17 -9.23 -7.15
CA THR A 223 14.49 -8.84 -6.63
C THR A 223 15.27 -8.06 -7.68
N VAL A 224 16.31 -7.35 -7.27
CA VAL A 224 17.18 -6.59 -8.19
C VAL A 224 18.62 -7.00 -8.03
N ARG A 225 19.33 -7.06 -9.16
CA ARG A 225 20.73 -7.45 -9.21
C ARG A 225 21.49 -6.57 -10.17
N THR A 226 22.70 -6.18 -9.79
CA THR A 226 23.62 -5.45 -10.65
C THR A 226 24.83 -6.30 -10.96
N THR A 227 25.26 -6.30 -12.21
CA THR A 227 26.43 -6.99 -12.72
C THR A 227 27.35 -5.98 -13.37
N LYS A 228 28.62 -5.93 -12.98
CA LYS A 228 29.68 -5.28 -13.75
C LYS A 228 30.06 -6.20 -14.90
N THR A 229 29.73 -5.80 -16.13
CA THR A 229 29.93 -6.60 -17.35
C THR A 229 31.29 -6.36 -18.00
N SER A 230 31.94 -5.22 -17.73
CA SER A 230 33.28 -4.91 -18.22
C SER A 230 34.08 -4.01 -17.27
N GLY A 231 35.37 -3.85 -17.55
CA GLY A 231 36.32 -3.08 -16.75
C GLY A 231 37.22 -3.99 -15.92
N THR A 232 38.53 -3.76 -15.95
CA THR A 232 39.55 -4.64 -15.37
C THR A 232 39.27 -5.03 -13.90
N PRO A 233 39.63 -6.27 -13.47
CA PRO A 233 39.41 -6.78 -12.12
C PRO A 233 40.46 -6.25 -11.13
N ASN A 234 40.76 -4.96 -11.20
CA ASN A 234 41.52 -4.32 -10.13
C ASN A 234 40.55 -4.06 -8.96
N SER A 235 41.07 -4.02 -7.75
CA SER A 235 40.39 -3.93 -6.44
C SER A 235 39.38 -2.79 -6.22
N SER A 236 38.99 -2.06 -7.27
CA SER A 236 38.02 -0.97 -7.22
C SER A 236 36.65 -1.49 -6.82
N GLN A 237 36.12 -0.92 -5.74
CA GLN A 237 34.80 -1.22 -5.26
C GLN A 237 33.76 -0.40 -6.04
N VAL A 238 32.61 -1.02 -6.21
CA VAL A 238 31.39 -0.44 -6.76
C VAL A 238 30.31 -0.63 -5.72
N SER A 239 29.72 0.49 -5.33
CA SER A 239 28.68 0.57 -4.30
C SER A 239 27.40 1.14 -4.92
N VAL A 240 26.29 1.01 -4.20
CA VAL A 240 25.05 1.73 -4.53
C VAL A 240 25.29 3.23 -4.31
N ASP A 241 24.95 4.05 -5.30
CA ASP A 241 25.08 5.53 -5.28
C ASP A 241 23.76 6.16 -4.87
N THR A 242 22.73 5.90 -5.68
CA THR A 242 21.34 6.28 -5.40
C THR A 242 20.54 5.05 -5.00
N PRO A 243 19.61 5.16 -4.04
CA PRO A 243 18.73 4.06 -3.67
C PRO A 243 18.07 3.41 -4.89
N TYR A 244 17.99 2.09 -4.86
CA TYR A 244 17.29 1.29 -5.86
C TYR A 244 15.81 1.33 -5.51
N THR A 245 15.06 2.18 -6.21
CA THR A 245 13.64 2.39 -6.00
C THR A 245 12.85 1.66 -7.06
N LEU A 246 11.98 0.74 -6.63
CA LEU A 246 10.99 0.09 -7.49
C LEU A 246 9.61 0.59 -7.08
N THR A 247 8.82 1.03 -8.06
CA THR A 247 7.42 1.40 -7.87
C THR A 247 6.56 0.48 -8.72
N LEU A 248 5.53 -0.09 -8.11
CA LEU A 248 4.45 -0.80 -8.77
C LEU A 248 3.18 0.01 -8.61
N ILE A 249 2.46 0.22 -9.72
CA ILE A 249 1.12 0.79 -9.73
C ILE A 249 0.19 -0.29 -10.29
N ASN A 250 -0.73 -0.79 -9.47
CA ASN A 250 -1.76 -1.71 -9.91
C ASN A 250 -2.69 -0.98 -10.89
N MET A 251 -2.85 -1.53 -12.08
CA MET A 251 -3.66 -0.91 -13.14
C MET A 251 -5.14 -1.32 -13.12
N LYS A 252 -5.55 -2.14 -12.15
CA LYS A 252 -6.91 -2.65 -12.00
C LYS A 252 -7.45 -2.41 -10.60
#